data_AF-A0AAP3Z3C3-F1
#
_entry.id   AF-A0AAP3Z3C3-F1
#
_cell.length_a   1.000
_cell.length_b   1.000
_cell.length_c   1.000
_cell.angle_alpha   90.00
_cell.angle_beta   90.00
_cell.angle_gamma   90.00
#
_symmetry.space_group_name_H-M   'P 1'
#
loop_
_entity.id
_entity.type
_entity.pdbx_description
1 polymer ?
#
loop_
_entity_poly.entity_id
_entity_poly.type
_entity_poly.pdbx_seq_one_letter_code
_entity_poly.pdbx_strand_id
1 'polypeptide(L)'
;MTKTTLVIAGVLFSSQVVNTRVVHADGPTYTPDWSLDSSGTLHIQSGMLATDASHRNHVSPWDDLKNRIVKITFDGKVKADYDISYLFSNLNKVTTIENLDNLDLGSVYYMGEVFSGDTSLTSLDLSNVKTPNAESMEYMFSGDTSLTSLNLSDFNTSQVRQMTGMFSGDTSLTSLDLSSFNTAAILALTGIDKQMAVYQMFDGVKNLSSIKLGPNISFAPFKEDYYMLDLTDPTSNVTYTGKWVNSKGQKLDSLKDYNGVGGDGSDVWSGTWNWEKR
;
A
#
# COMPACT_ATOMS: atom_id res chain seq x y z
N MET A 1 -5.98 6.29 43.16
CA MET A 1 -5.43 4.96 42.80
C MET A 1 -6.59 4.02 42.57
N THR A 2 -7.15 4.03 41.37
CA THR A 2 -8.15 3.06 40.93
C THR A 2 -7.41 1.84 40.40
N LYS A 3 -7.55 0.72 41.08
CA LYS A 3 -7.00 -0.57 40.68
C LYS A 3 -7.72 -1.06 39.42
N THR A 4 -6.99 -1.22 38.33
CA THR A 4 -7.47 -1.92 37.14
C THR A 4 -7.43 -3.42 37.43
N THR A 5 -8.60 -4.05 37.55
CA THR A 5 -8.71 -5.51 37.71
C THR A 5 -8.69 -6.15 36.34
N LEU A 6 -7.68 -6.99 36.10
CA LEU A 6 -7.59 -7.87 34.93
C LEU A 6 -8.65 -8.98 35.08
N VAL A 7 -9.70 -8.98 34.26
CA VAL A 7 -10.68 -10.08 34.21
C VAL A 7 -10.35 -10.96 33.02
N ILE A 8 -9.66 -12.08 33.28
CA ILE A 8 -9.48 -13.16 32.31
C ILE A 8 -10.79 -13.95 32.29
N ALA A 9 -11.68 -13.65 31.33
CA ALA A 9 -12.86 -14.47 31.08
C ALA A 9 -12.46 -15.64 30.17
N GLY A 10 -12.10 -16.77 30.78
CA GLY A 10 -11.94 -18.03 30.07
C GLY A 10 -13.30 -18.63 29.72
N VAL A 11 -13.54 -18.90 28.43
CA VAL A 11 -14.57 -19.84 27.98
C VAL A 11 -13.84 -20.96 27.26
N LEU A 12 -13.80 -22.14 27.89
CA LEU A 12 -13.28 -23.37 27.32
C LEU A 12 -14.28 -23.92 26.29
N PHE A 13 -14.00 -23.70 25.01
CA PHE A 13 -14.43 -24.61 23.95
C PHE A 13 -13.17 -25.15 23.25
N SER A 14 -13.21 -26.42 22.87
CA SER A 14 -12.09 -27.16 22.29
C SER A 14 -11.43 -26.45 21.10
N SER A 15 -10.09 -26.51 21.07
CA SER A 15 -9.14 -25.81 20.19
C SER A 15 -8.86 -24.36 20.59
N GLN A 16 -7.58 -24.04 20.75
CA GLN A 16 -7.09 -22.83 21.39
C GLN A 16 -7.50 -21.56 20.61
N VAL A 17 -8.53 -20.86 21.09
CA VAL A 17 -8.82 -19.48 20.73
C VAL A 17 -8.34 -18.60 21.88
N VAL A 18 -7.26 -17.84 21.66
CA VAL A 18 -6.85 -16.78 22.59
C VAL A 18 -7.67 -15.54 22.23
N ASN A 19 -8.86 -15.40 22.83
CA ASN A 19 -9.61 -14.14 22.81
C ASN A 19 -9.03 -13.20 23.88
N THR A 20 -8.09 -12.34 23.52
CA THR A 20 -7.76 -11.19 24.36
C THR A 20 -8.76 -10.08 24.08
N ARG A 21 -9.84 -10.08 24.85
CA ARG A 21 -10.89 -9.06 24.85
C ARG A 21 -10.36 -7.79 25.53
N VAL A 22 -10.14 -6.70 24.80
CA VAL A 22 -10.03 -5.35 25.40
C VAL A 22 -11.43 -4.75 25.38
N VAL A 23 -12.16 -4.86 26.49
CA VAL A 23 -13.45 -4.17 26.65
C VAL A 23 -13.16 -2.78 27.19
N HIS A 24 -13.32 -1.75 26.36
CA HIS A 24 -13.49 -0.40 26.88
C HIS A 24 -14.92 -0.30 27.45
N ALA A 25 -15.04 0.15 28.70
CA ALA A 25 -16.30 0.14 29.43
C ALA A 25 -17.32 1.21 28.97
N ASP A 26 -17.00 2.05 27.98
CA ASP A 26 -17.86 3.16 27.57
C ASP A 26 -17.87 3.32 26.02
N GLY A 27 -18.90 2.81 25.33
CA GLY A 27 -19.17 3.08 23.90
C GLY A 27 -19.30 1.85 22.98
N PRO A 28 -19.83 2.00 21.74
CA PRO A 28 -19.90 0.91 20.77
C PRO A 28 -18.50 0.32 20.52
N THR A 29 -18.39 -0.98 20.29
CA THR A 29 -17.09 -1.64 20.10
C THR A 29 -16.43 -1.15 18.80
N TYR A 30 -15.34 -0.39 18.95
CA TYR A 30 -14.57 0.24 17.88
C TYR A 30 -13.60 -0.70 17.16
N THR A 31 -13.61 -1.98 17.50
CA THR A 31 -12.82 -3.03 16.83
C THR A 31 -13.73 -4.20 16.49
N PRO A 32 -13.62 -4.79 15.29
CA PRO A 32 -14.35 -6.00 14.96
C PRO A 32 -13.92 -7.12 15.92
N ASP A 33 -14.83 -8.05 16.21
CA ASP A 33 -14.44 -9.30 16.85
C ASP A 33 -13.39 -9.99 15.97
N TRP A 34 -12.34 -10.52 16.58
CA TRP A 34 -11.29 -11.24 15.86
C TRP A 34 -10.86 -12.47 16.63
N SER A 35 -10.28 -13.44 15.93
CA SER A 35 -9.66 -14.61 16.54
C SER A 35 -8.39 -14.99 15.79
N LEU A 36 -7.41 -15.54 16.51
CA LEU A 36 -6.20 -16.12 15.92
C LEU A 36 -6.20 -17.61 16.19
N ASP A 37 -6.28 -18.41 15.14
CA ASP A 37 -6.33 -19.86 15.25
C ASP A 37 -4.92 -20.47 15.47
N SER A 38 -4.86 -21.79 15.69
CA SER A 38 -3.59 -22.51 15.87
C SER A 38 -2.72 -22.58 14.61
N SER A 39 -3.27 -22.30 13.43
CA SER A 39 -2.53 -22.26 12.16
C SER A 39 -1.84 -20.92 11.92
N GLY A 40 -2.15 -19.90 12.73
CA GLY A 40 -1.67 -18.55 12.54
C GLY A 40 -2.57 -17.72 11.63
N THR A 41 -3.82 -18.12 11.43
CA THR A 41 -4.81 -17.35 10.66
C THR A 41 -5.52 -16.36 11.59
N LEU A 42 -5.37 -15.06 11.31
CA LEU A 42 -6.14 -13.99 11.91
C LEU A 42 -7.48 -13.86 11.17
N HIS A 43 -8.55 -14.20 11.87
CA HIS A 43 -9.93 -14.09 11.42
C HIS A 43 -10.55 -12.80 11.93
N ILE A 44 -10.91 -11.89 11.02
CA ILE A 44 -11.57 -10.61 11.34
C ILE A 44 -13.05 -10.74 11.01
N GLN A 45 -13.91 -10.62 12.02
CA GLN A 45 -15.36 -10.73 11.87
C GLN A 45 -15.99 -9.39 11.47
N SER A 46 -17.31 -9.38 11.26
CA SER A 46 -18.04 -8.15 10.94
C SER A 46 -17.89 -7.12 12.07
N GLY A 47 -17.75 -5.84 11.71
CA GLY A 47 -17.66 -4.77 12.70
C GLY A 47 -17.08 -3.49 12.14
N MET A 48 -16.87 -2.51 13.02
CA MET A 48 -16.13 -1.31 12.69
C MET A 48 -14.68 -1.49 13.11
N LEU A 49 -13.76 -1.34 12.17
CA LEU A 49 -12.33 -1.33 12.40
C LEU A 49 -11.90 0.13 12.52
N ALA A 50 -11.99 0.65 13.74
CA ALA A 50 -11.41 1.93 14.08
C ALA A 50 -10.00 1.70 14.60
N THR A 51 -9.04 2.31 13.91
CA THR A 51 -7.71 2.49 14.45
C THR A 51 -7.84 3.65 15.45
N ASP A 52 -8.02 3.35 16.74
CA ASP A 52 -8.16 4.33 17.84
C ASP A 52 -7.25 5.57 17.63
N ALA A 53 -7.72 6.75 18.03
CA ALA A 53 -6.93 7.98 18.24
C ALA A 53 -5.60 7.79 19.02
N SER A 54 -5.31 6.59 19.53
CA SER A 54 -4.06 6.11 20.11
C SER A 54 -2.93 5.78 19.12
N HIS A 55 -3.05 6.03 17.81
CA HIS A 55 -1.93 5.88 16.83
C HIS A 55 -0.75 6.84 17.03
N ARG A 56 -0.55 7.36 18.26
CA ARG A 56 0.61 8.18 18.63
C ARG A 56 1.96 7.46 18.45
N ASN A 57 1.94 6.14 18.24
CA ASN A 57 3.15 5.32 18.17
C ASN A 57 3.42 4.70 16.80
N HIS A 58 2.58 4.92 15.78
CA HIS A 58 2.81 4.38 14.41
C HIS A 58 3.00 2.85 14.38
N VAL A 59 2.11 2.08 15.02
CA VAL A 59 2.22 0.61 15.14
C VAL A 59 0.89 -0.06 14.82
N SER A 60 0.95 -1.21 14.12
CA SER A 60 -0.21 -2.06 13.85
C SER A 60 -0.94 -2.49 15.14
N PRO A 61 -2.29 -2.56 15.14
CA PRO A 61 -3.06 -3.16 16.23
C PRO A 61 -2.75 -4.65 16.45
N TRP A 62 -2.02 -5.30 15.54
CA TRP A 62 -1.66 -6.70 15.60
C TRP A 62 -0.20 -6.95 16.02
N ASP A 63 0.56 -5.93 16.41
CA ASP A 63 2.02 -6.03 16.64
C ASP A 63 2.41 -7.08 17.68
N ASP A 64 1.66 -7.21 18.78
CA ASP A 64 1.88 -8.23 19.81
C ASP A 64 1.76 -9.66 19.26
N LEU A 65 1.06 -9.82 18.13
CA LEU A 65 0.78 -11.09 17.46
C LEU A 65 1.60 -11.29 16.17
N LYS A 66 2.41 -10.32 15.73
CA LYS A 66 3.09 -10.34 14.42
C LYS A 66 3.92 -11.58 14.15
N ASN A 67 4.50 -12.18 15.19
CA ASN A 67 5.30 -13.41 15.09
C ASN A 67 4.46 -14.68 14.93
N ARG A 68 3.13 -14.58 15.04
CA ARG A 68 2.17 -15.70 14.99
C ARG A 68 1.23 -15.62 13.79
N ILE A 69 0.99 -14.42 13.26
CA ILE A 69 0.06 -14.22 12.13
C ILE A 69 0.77 -14.59 10.83
N VAL A 70 0.29 -15.63 10.17
CA VAL A 70 0.77 -16.12 8.87
C VAL A 70 -0.24 -15.80 7.77
N LYS A 71 -1.53 -15.71 8.12
CA LYS A 71 -2.61 -15.42 7.19
C LYS A 71 -3.61 -14.45 7.82
N ILE A 72 -4.19 -13.58 7.01
CA ILE A 72 -5.30 -12.70 7.41
C ILE A 72 -6.51 -13.03 6.54
N THR A 73 -7.69 -13.11 7.15
CA THR A 73 -8.98 -13.27 6.43
C THR A 73 -10.05 -12.40 7.06
N PHE A 74 -10.87 -11.77 6.21
CA PHE A 74 -12.08 -11.10 6.63
C PHE A 74 -13.26 -12.07 6.48
N ASP A 75 -13.74 -12.60 7.60
CA ASP A 75 -14.86 -13.55 7.65
C ASP A 75 -16.23 -12.86 7.70
N GLY A 76 -16.23 -11.55 7.98
CA GLY A 76 -17.41 -10.71 7.98
C GLY A 76 -17.17 -9.36 7.33
N LYS A 77 -18.25 -8.59 7.11
CA LYS A 77 -18.16 -7.26 6.51
C LYS A 77 -17.63 -6.26 7.53
N VAL A 78 -16.47 -5.70 7.24
CA VAL A 78 -15.77 -4.75 8.10
C VAL A 78 -15.85 -3.37 7.50
N LYS A 79 -16.22 -2.39 8.30
CA LYS A 79 -16.15 -0.97 7.93
C LYS A 79 -14.90 -0.36 8.55
N ALA A 80 -13.99 0.15 7.72
CA ALA A 80 -12.84 0.90 8.19
C ALA A 80 -13.24 2.33 8.58
N ASP A 81 -12.57 2.86 9.61
CA ASP A 81 -12.70 4.25 10.02
C ASP A 81 -11.84 5.20 9.16
N TYR A 82 -11.80 6.48 9.51
CA TYR A 82 -11.20 7.56 8.72
C TYR A 82 -9.70 7.38 8.40
N ASP A 83 -8.96 6.85 9.34
CA ASP A 83 -7.54 6.52 9.21
C ASP A 83 -7.43 5.01 9.38
N ILE A 84 -6.61 4.34 8.56
CA ILE A 84 -6.24 2.93 8.75
C ILE A 84 -4.73 2.74 8.68
N SER A 85 -3.98 3.82 8.87
CA SER A 85 -2.53 3.77 8.74
C SER A 85 -1.96 2.70 9.67
N TYR A 86 -0.93 2.01 9.20
CA TYR A 86 -0.26 0.91 9.91
C TYR A 86 -1.11 -0.35 10.15
N LEU A 87 -2.35 -0.45 9.65
CA LEU A 87 -3.28 -1.52 10.03
C LEU A 87 -2.67 -2.92 9.93
N PHE A 88 -1.96 -3.24 8.86
CA PHE A 88 -1.28 -4.51 8.66
C PHE A 88 0.24 -4.35 8.55
N SER A 89 0.82 -3.27 9.10
CA SER A 89 2.26 -3.04 8.99
C SER A 89 3.09 -3.99 9.84
N ASN A 90 4.28 -4.30 9.35
CA ASN A 90 5.33 -5.09 10.00
C ASN A 90 4.88 -6.49 10.43
N LEU A 91 3.90 -7.08 9.74
CA LEU A 91 3.45 -8.45 9.97
C LEU A 91 4.32 -9.41 9.16
N ASN A 92 5.61 -9.45 9.52
CA ASN A 92 6.69 -10.10 8.76
C ASN A 92 6.54 -11.62 8.52
N LYS A 93 5.51 -12.28 9.06
CA LYS A 93 5.17 -13.69 8.82
C LYS A 93 3.96 -13.87 7.91
N VAL A 94 3.21 -12.80 7.60
CA VAL A 94 2.05 -12.85 6.73
C VAL A 94 2.49 -13.22 5.32
N THR A 95 1.89 -14.27 4.77
CA THR A 95 2.11 -14.71 3.39
C THR A 95 0.88 -14.51 2.53
N THR A 96 -0.29 -14.31 3.13
CA THR A 96 -1.57 -14.28 2.42
C THR A 96 -2.61 -13.44 3.17
N ILE A 97 -3.33 -12.62 2.41
CA ILE A 97 -4.49 -11.86 2.89
C ILE A 97 -5.66 -12.17 1.97
N GLU A 98 -6.77 -12.65 2.53
CA GLU A 98 -7.94 -13.08 1.78
C GLU A 98 -9.19 -12.26 2.12
N ASN A 99 -10.12 -12.24 1.17
CA ASN A 99 -11.45 -11.63 1.32
C ASN A 99 -11.42 -10.12 1.59
N LEU A 100 -10.46 -9.41 0.98
CA LEU A 100 -10.33 -7.95 1.13
C LEU A 100 -11.55 -7.16 0.59
N ASP A 101 -12.39 -7.77 -0.25
CA ASP A 101 -13.68 -7.23 -0.68
C ASP A 101 -14.71 -7.12 0.46
N ASN A 102 -14.42 -7.71 1.62
CA ASN A 102 -15.19 -7.51 2.85
C ASN A 102 -14.78 -6.25 3.63
N LEU A 103 -13.70 -5.57 3.26
CA LEU A 103 -13.25 -4.33 3.89
C LEU A 103 -13.81 -3.10 3.15
N ASP A 104 -14.81 -2.45 3.76
CA ASP A 104 -15.38 -1.20 3.27
C ASP A 104 -14.49 -0.01 3.66
N LEU A 105 -13.87 0.59 2.64
CA LEU A 105 -13.01 1.78 2.74
C LEU A 105 -13.75 3.08 2.42
N GLY A 106 -15.08 3.07 2.36
CA GLY A 106 -15.90 4.22 1.98
C GLY A 106 -15.79 5.43 2.91
N SER A 107 -15.20 5.28 4.09
CA SER A 107 -14.94 6.37 5.04
C SER A 107 -13.45 6.68 5.22
N VAL A 108 -12.56 5.98 4.52
CA VAL A 108 -11.11 6.06 4.70
C VAL A 108 -10.50 7.17 3.86
N TYR A 109 -9.64 7.98 4.49
CA TYR A 109 -8.86 9.05 3.88
C TYR A 109 -7.35 8.82 3.99
N TYR A 110 -6.89 8.22 5.09
CA TYR A 110 -5.47 7.96 5.36
C TYR A 110 -5.18 6.46 5.35
N MET A 111 -4.29 6.05 4.43
CA MET A 111 -3.88 4.67 4.19
C MET A 111 -2.35 4.54 4.22
N GLY A 112 -1.70 5.28 5.13
CA GLY A 112 -0.24 5.26 5.25
C GLY A 112 0.25 3.92 5.79
N GLU A 113 1.27 3.32 5.19
CA GLU A 113 1.95 2.13 5.72
C GLU A 113 1.06 0.91 5.97
N VAL A 114 -0.13 0.81 5.35
CA VAL A 114 -1.10 -0.25 5.66
C VAL A 114 -0.50 -1.65 5.54
N PHE A 115 0.35 -1.89 4.54
CA PHE A 115 1.04 -3.16 4.28
C PHE A 115 2.56 -3.00 4.36
N SER A 116 3.07 -1.95 5.01
CA SER A 116 4.51 -1.67 5.07
C SER A 116 5.27 -2.74 5.87
N GLY A 117 6.34 -3.31 5.32
CA GLY A 117 7.25 -4.21 6.01
C GLY A 117 6.77 -5.66 6.15
N ASP A 118 5.83 -6.08 5.32
CA ASP A 118 5.30 -7.44 5.25
C ASP A 118 6.23 -8.35 4.43
N THR A 119 7.47 -8.49 4.93
CA THR A 119 8.59 -9.14 4.22
C THR A 119 8.40 -10.60 3.79
N SER A 120 7.34 -11.29 4.22
CA SER A 120 6.98 -12.64 3.77
C SER A 120 5.84 -12.67 2.72
N LEU A 121 5.20 -11.54 2.45
CA LEU A 121 4.10 -11.43 1.50
C LEU A 121 4.65 -11.49 0.07
N THR A 122 4.24 -12.51 -0.70
CA THR A 122 4.74 -12.71 -2.07
C THR A 122 3.82 -12.14 -3.13
N SER A 123 2.52 -12.05 -2.82
CA SER A 123 1.50 -11.54 -3.72
C SER A 123 0.36 -10.90 -2.95
N LEU A 124 -0.18 -9.80 -3.47
CA LEU A 124 -1.34 -9.13 -2.91
C LEU A 124 -2.29 -8.71 -4.04
N ASP A 125 -3.53 -9.21 -3.99
CA ASP A 125 -4.57 -8.87 -4.97
C ASP A 125 -5.57 -7.88 -4.36
N LEU A 126 -5.53 -6.63 -4.84
CA LEU A 126 -6.43 -5.55 -4.42
C LEU A 126 -7.42 -5.16 -5.51
N SER A 127 -7.65 -6.03 -6.51
CA SER A 127 -8.52 -5.71 -7.66
C SER A 127 -9.98 -5.44 -7.29
N ASN A 128 -10.42 -5.79 -6.07
CA ASN A 128 -11.78 -5.54 -5.60
C ASN A 128 -11.83 -4.49 -4.49
N VAL A 129 -10.69 -3.89 -4.17
CA VAL A 129 -10.56 -2.90 -3.10
C VAL A 129 -10.66 -1.51 -3.72
N LYS A 130 -11.74 -0.79 -3.37
CA LYS A 130 -11.99 0.57 -3.86
C LYS A 130 -11.54 1.58 -2.81
N THR A 131 -10.84 2.63 -3.25
CA THR A 131 -10.32 3.70 -2.39
C THR A 131 -10.98 5.05 -2.75
N PRO A 132 -12.31 5.22 -2.58
CA PRO A 132 -13.04 6.33 -3.18
C PRO A 132 -12.60 7.72 -2.67
N ASN A 133 -12.12 7.79 -1.43
CA ASN A 133 -11.85 9.04 -0.72
C ASN A 133 -10.39 9.18 -0.25
N ALA A 134 -9.50 8.25 -0.61
CA ALA A 134 -8.13 8.26 -0.11
C ALA A 134 -7.41 9.56 -0.52
N GLU A 135 -6.83 10.22 0.47
CA GLU A 135 -6.01 11.43 0.32
C GLU A 135 -4.52 11.13 0.56
N SER A 136 -4.20 10.06 1.29
CA SER A 136 -2.82 9.64 1.57
C SER A 136 -2.66 8.13 1.46
N MET A 137 -1.59 7.71 0.77
CA MET A 137 -1.14 6.31 0.59
C MET A 137 0.38 6.19 0.79
N GLU A 138 0.94 7.02 1.68
CA GLU A 138 2.39 7.04 1.94
C GLU A 138 2.88 5.66 2.40
N TYR A 139 3.99 5.20 1.85
CA TYR A 139 4.69 3.99 2.26
C TYR A 139 3.82 2.72 2.30
N MET A 140 2.69 2.70 1.57
CA MET A 140 1.65 1.70 1.73
C MET A 140 2.15 0.25 1.61
N PHE A 141 3.14 0.00 0.75
CA PHE A 141 3.78 -1.31 0.54
C PHE A 141 5.28 -1.29 0.88
N SER A 142 5.77 -0.22 1.49
CA SER A 142 7.21 0.01 1.66
C SER A 142 7.90 -1.15 2.39
N GLY A 143 8.93 -1.71 1.78
CA GLY A 143 9.78 -2.74 2.39
C GLY A 143 9.19 -4.14 2.29
N ASP A 144 8.24 -4.37 1.39
CA ASP A 144 7.68 -5.70 1.10
C ASP A 144 8.64 -6.49 0.21
N THR A 145 9.81 -6.79 0.77
CA THR A 145 10.97 -7.30 0.01
C THR A 145 10.74 -8.62 -0.71
N SER A 146 9.69 -9.39 -0.39
CA SER A 146 9.32 -10.63 -1.08
C SER A 146 8.16 -10.46 -2.09
N LEU A 147 7.55 -9.27 -2.18
CA LEU A 147 6.39 -9.01 -3.01
C LEU A 147 6.77 -9.03 -4.48
N THR A 148 6.22 -10.00 -5.22
CA THR A 148 6.48 -10.19 -6.66
C THR A 148 5.29 -9.82 -7.54
N SER A 149 4.08 -9.87 -6.97
CA SER A 149 2.82 -9.60 -7.68
C SER A 149 1.92 -8.70 -6.84
N LEU A 150 1.58 -7.54 -7.39
CA LEU A 150 0.69 -6.58 -6.75
C LEU A 150 -0.34 -6.09 -7.77
N ASN A 151 -1.63 -6.25 -7.44
CA ASN A 151 -2.72 -5.82 -8.31
C ASN A 151 -3.44 -4.59 -7.73
N LEU A 152 -3.37 -3.46 -8.43
CA LEU A 152 -3.92 -2.15 -8.02
C LEU A 152 -4.98 -1.62 -9.00
N SER A 153 -5.60 -2.48 -9.81
CA SER A 153 -6.45 -2.06 -10.94
C SER A 153 -7.60 -1.12 -10.54
N ASP A 154 -8.15 -1.29 -9.34
CA ASP A 154 -9.35 -0.62 -8.87
C ASP A 154 -9.07 0.53 -7.89
N PHE A 155 -7.79 0.85 -7.68
CA PHE A 155 -7.39 1.99 -6.87
C PHE A 155 -7.83 3.30 -7.53
N ASN A 156 -8.50 4.14 -6.75
CA ASN A 156 -8.76 5.52 -7.11
C ASN A 156 -7.78 6.42 -6.37
N THR A 157 -6.85 7.02 -7.13
CA THR A 157 -5.84 7.94 -6.60
C THR A 157 -6.10 9.40 -6.97
N SER A 158 -7.25 9.72 -7.57
CA SER A 158 -7.57 11.07 -8.06
C SER A 158 -7.61 12.16 -6.98
N GLN A 159 -7.79 11.76 -5.71
CA GLN A 159 -7.77 12.66 -4.55
C GLN A 159 -6.49 12.55 -3.72
N VAL A 160 -5.60 11.62 -4.05
CA VAL A 160 -4.39 11.36 -3.27
C VAL A 160 -3.39 12.50 -3.46
N ARG A 161 -2.97 13.07 -2.34
CA ARG A 161 -2.00 14.17 -2.25
C ARG A 161 -0.65 13.71 -1.72
N GLN A 162 -0.57 12.47 -1.21
CA GLN A 162 0.64 11.89 -0.66
C GLN A 162 0.78 10.41 -1.06
N MET A 163 1.87 10.08 -1.73
CA MET A 163 2.31 8.77 -2.21
C MET A 163 3.80 8.53 -1.89
N THR A 164 4.36 9.30 -0.95
CA THR A 164 5.74 9.22 -0.47
C THR A 164 6.13 7.78 -0.21
N GLY A 165 7.22 7.29 -0.79
CA GLY A 165 7.75 5.95 -0.53
C GLY A 165 6.80 4.77 -0.75
N MET A 166 5.70 4.92 -1.51
CA MET A 166 4.63 3.91 -1.61
C MET A 166 5.11 2.49 -1.91
N PHE A 167 6.18 2.35 -2.72
CA PHE A 167 6.80 1.08 -3.09
C PHE A 167 8.27 0.98 -2.65
N SER A 168 8.73 1.87 -1.77
CA SER A 168 10.15 1.98 -1.40
C SER A 168 10.67 0.66 -0.83
N GLY A 169 11.77 0.15 -1.36
CA GLY A 169 12.39 -1.10 -0.88
C GLY A 169 11.72 -2.39 -1.35
N ASP A 170 10.74 -2.34 -2.26
CA ASP A 170 10.06 -3.52 -2.82
C ASP A 170 10.93 -4.24 -3.85
N THR A 171 12.04 -4.79 -3.35
CA THR A 171 13.13 -5.31 -4.18
C THR A 171 12.75 -6.50 -5.04
N SER A 172 11.65 -7.21 -4.77
CA SER A 172 11.19 -8.35 -5.57
C SER A 172 10.18 -8.01 -6.65
N LEU A 173 9.66 -6.78 -6.69
CA LEU A 173 8.71 -6.37 -7.73
C LEU A 173 9.42 -6.30 -9.08
N THR A 174 8.95 -7.10 -10.04
CA THR A 174 9.46 -7.11 -11.43
C THR A 174 8.55 -6.39 -12.41
N SER A 175 7.27 -6.25 -12.07
CA SER A 175 6.26 -5.59 -12.89
C SER A 175 5.24 -4.85 -12.04
N LEU A 176 4.79 -3.68 -12.49
CA LEU A 176 3.75 -2.90 -11.83
C LEU A 176 2.79 -2.26 -12.83
N ASP A 177 1.49 -2.40 -12.60
CA ASP A 177 0.46 -1.73 -13.40
C ASP A 177 -0.11 -0.55 -12.62
N LEU A 178 0.20 0.66 -13.07
CA LEU A 178 -0.28 1.93 -12.55
C LEU A 178 -1.28 2.58 -13.50
N SER A 179 -1.91 1.83 -14.41
CA SER A 179 -2.82 2.42 -15.40
C SER A 179 -4.04 3.14 -14.81
N SER A 180 -4.43 2.79 -13.57
CA SER A 180 -5.48 3.46 -12.80
C SER A 180 -5.03 4.74 -12.08
N PHE A 181 -3.72 4.99 -11.98
CA PHE A 181 -3.19 6.08 -11.16
C PHE A 181 -3.44 7.46 -11.79
N ASN A 182 -3.67 8.44 -10.91
CA ASN A 182 -3.92 9.83 -11.25
C ASN A 182 -3.16 10.74 -10.28
N THR A 183 -2.21 11.51 -10.81
CA THR A 183 -1.35 12.42 -10.03
C THR A 183 -1.81 13.88 -10.07
N ALA A 184 -3.01 14.18 -10.59
CA ALA A 184 -3.47 15.56 -10.78
C ALA A 184 -3.62 16.34 -9.46
N ALA A 185 -4.07 15.68 -8.39
CA ALA A 185 -4.19 16.32 -7.06
C ALA A 185 -2.82 16.74 -6.51
N ILE A 186 -1.77 15.95 -6.75
CA ILE A 186 -0.38 16.26 -6.38
C ILE A 186 0.15 17.43 -7.23
N LEU A 187 -0.14 17.44 -8.54
CA LEU A 187 0.28 18.53 -9.43
C LEU A 187 -0.27 19.89 -9.01
N ALA A 188 -1.47 19.91 -8.41
CA ALA A 188 -2.13 21.09 -7.89
C ALA A 188 -1.57 21.60 -6.55
N LEU A 189 -0.73 20.81 -5.85
CA LEU A 189 -0.03 21.27 -4.65
C LEU A 189 1.01 22.35 -5.00
N THR A 190 1.41 23.12 -4.00
CA THR A 190 2.44 24.16 -4.15
C THR A 190 3.49 24.05 -3.05
N GLY A 191 4.69 24.59 -3.28
CA GLY A 191 5.73 24.64 -2.25
C GLY A 191 6.19 23.26 -1.76
N ILE A 192 6.45 23.16 -0.46
CA ILE A 192 7.04 21.97 0.18
C ILE A 192 6.12 20.74 0.13
N ASP A 193 4.80 20.94 0.18
CA ASP A 193 3.81 19.86 0.16
C ASP A 193 3.91 19.06 -1.14
N LYS A 194 4.05 19.76 -2.27
CA LYS A 194 4.25 19.12 -3.58
C LYS A 194 5.56 18.35 -3.65
N GLN A 195 6.62 18.85 -3.01
CA GLN A 195 7.92 18.18 -3.01
C GLN A 195 7.88 16.88 -2.21
N MET A 196 7.23 16.89 -1.04
CA MET A 196 7.22 15.72 -0.16
C MET A 196 6.24 14.65 -0.64
N ALA A 197 5.16 15.03 -1.32
CA ALA A 197 4.06 14.16 -1.75
C ALA A 197 4.44 12.85 -2.47
N VAL A 198 5.63 12.74 -3.04
CA VAL A 198 6.06 11.62 -3.89
C VAL A 198 7.52 11.24 -3.65
N TYR A 199 8.11 11.80 -2.59
CA TYR A 199 9.51 11.60 -2.29
C TYR A 199 9.81 10.10 -2.14
N GLN A 200 10.84 9.62 -2.83
CA GLN A 200 11.32 8.24 -2.78
C GLN A 200 10.27 7.16 -3.09
N MET A 201 9.21 7.46 -3.85
CA MET A 201 8.12 6.51 -4.15
C MET A 201 8.61 5.12 -4.62
N PHE A 202 9.69 5.08 -5.41
CA PHE A 202 10.31 3.86 -5.93
C PHE A 202 11.77 3.68 -5.51
N ASP A 203 12.21 4.32 -4.42
CA ASP A 203 13.58 4.15 -3.95
C ASP A 203 13.84 2.67 -3.63
N GLY A 204 14.98 2.14 -4.06
CA GLY A 204 15.32 0.73 -3.83
C GLY A 204 14.53 -0.32 -4.62
N VAL A 205 13.58 0.04 -5.50
CA VAL A 205 12.82 -0.90 -6.36
C VAL A 205 13.66 -1.37 -7.56
N LYS A 206 14.74 -2.09 -7.29
CA LYS A 206 15.85 -2.32 -8.23
C LYS A 206 15.56 -3.33 -9.35
N ASN A 207 14.53 -4.16 -9.20
CA ASN A 207 14.21 -5.26 -10.12
C ASN A 207 13.01 -4.99 -11.04
N LEU A 208 12.40 -3.79 -10.95
CA LEU A 208 11.24 -3.44 -11.76
C LEU A 208 11.63 -3.35 -13.24
N SER A 209 11.18 -4.29 -14.07
CA SER A 209 11.56 -4.36 -15.49
C SER A 209 10.39 -4.09 -16.44
N SER A 210 9.18 -3.96 -15.90
CA SER A 210 7.98 -3.63 -16.65
C SER A 210 7.12 -2.68 -15.82
N ILE A 211 6.65 -1.59 -16.41
CA ILE A 211 5.68 -0.72 -15.78
C ILE A 211 4.62 -0.30 -16.80
N LYS A 212 3.36 -0.31 -16.40
CA LYS A 212 2.26 0.20 -17.23
C LYS A 212 1.74 1.50 -16.65
N LEU A 213 1.81 2.55 -17.45
CA LEU A 213 1.45 3.91 -17.06
C LEU A 213 0.12 4.32 -17.71
N GLY A 214 -0.74 4.96 -16.92
CA GLY A 214 -1.99 5.56 -17.38
C GLY A 214 -1.80 6.99 -17.89
N PRO A 215 -2.79 7.54 -18.60
CA PRO A 215 -2.76 8.90 -19.15
C PRO A 215 -2.71 10.00 -18.09
N ASN A 216 -3.13 9.71 -16.86
CA ASN A 216 -3.24 10.70 -15.78
C ASN A 216 -2.01 10.74 -14.86
N ILE A 217 -0.95 10.01 -15.22
CA ILE A 217 0.33 10.06 -14.54
C ILE A 217 1.22 11.11 -15.20
N SER A 218 1.85 11.95 -14.39
CA SER A 218 2.92 12.84 -14.83
C SER A 218 4.19 12.59 -14.02
N PHE A 219 5.33 12.64 -14.69
CA PHE A 219 6.66 12.60 -14.07
C PHE A 219 7.31 13.99 -14.12
N ALA A 220 6.56 15.02 -14.55
CA ALA A 220 7.07 16.36 -14.79
C ALA A 220 7.82 16.93 -13.57
N PRO A 221 8.93 17.65 -13.81
CA PRO A 221 9.73 18.19 -12.73
C PRO A 221 8.97 19.26 -11.95
N PHE A 222 9.13 19.24 -10.62
CA PHE A 222 8.63 20.28 -9.71
C PHE A 222 9.53 21.53 -9.72
N LYS A 223 10.85 21.31 -9.75
CA LYS A 223 11.93 22.31 -9.88
C LYS A 223 13.13 21.60 -10.51
N GLU A 224 13.95 22.30 -11.30
CA GLU A 224 15.02 21.87 -12.24
C GLU A 224 15.63 20.45 -12.17
N ASP A 225 15.59 19.69 -11.06
CA ASP A 225 16.06 18.30 -10.95
C ASP A 225 15.19 17.35 -10.08
N TYR A 226 14.00 17.77 -9.64
CA TYR A 226 13.09 16.96 -8.80
C TYR A 226 11.86 16.49 -9.58
N TYR A 227 11.83 15.21 -9.94
CA TYR A 227 10.74 14.57 -10.67
C TYR A 227 9.62 14.12 -9.73
N MET A 228 8.37 14.23 -10.19
CA MET A 228 7.21 13.86 -9.36
C MET A 228 7.07 12.34 -9.16
N LEU A 229 7.70 11.51 -9.99
CA LEU A 229 7.70 10.06 -9.80
C LEU A 229 9.08 9.56 -10.18
N ASP A 230 10.07 9.68 -9.30
CA ASP A 230 11.40 9.17 -9.61
C ASP A 230 11.40 7.63 -9.60
N LEU A 231 11.23 7.02 -10.78
CA LEU A 231 11.41 5.58 -10.95
C LEU A 231 12.89 5.27 -10.97
N THR A 232 13.34 4.47 -10.01
CA THR A 232 14.70 3.96 -9.99
C THR A 232 14.94 3.15 -11.26
N ASP A 233 15.93 3.56 -12.06
CA ASP A 233 16.30 2.79 -13.26
C ASP A 233 16.85 1.41 -12.84
N PRO A 234 16.40 0.32 -13.46
CA PRO A 234 16.91 -1.00 -13.16
C PRO A 234 18.40 -1.06 -13.45
N THR A 235 19.12 -1.90 -12.71
CA THR A 235 20.58 -1.96 -12.87
C THR A 235 20.93 -2.38 -14.29
N SER A 236 21.63 -1.53 -15.03
CA SER A 236 22.15 -1.88 -16.36
C SER A 236 23.25 -2.92 -16.23
N ASN A 237 23.19 -3.96 -17.07
CA ASN A 237 24.21 -4.99 -17.15
C ASN A 237 24.29 -5.48 -18.61
N VAL A 238 25.08 -6.52 -18.88
CA VAL A 238 25.24 -7.05 -20.25
C VAL A 238 23.94 -7.53 -20.90
N THR A 239 22.89 -7.80 -20.12
CA THR A 239 21.58 -8.28 -20.58
C THR A 239 20.65 -7.13 -20.99
N TYR A 240 20.88 -5.90 -20.51
CA TYR A 240 19.97 -4.78 -20.75
C TYR A 240 20.67 -3.62 -21.48
N THR A 241 19.95 -2.91 -22.33
CA THR A 241 20.49 -1.75 -23.08
C THR A 241 20.61 -0.50 -22.21
N GLY A 242 19.88 -0.47 -21.07
CA GLY A 242 19.79 0.68 -20.19
C GLY A 242 18.69 1.67 -20.58
N LYS A 243 17.69 1.25 -21.36
CA LYS A 243 16.59 2.10 -21.82
C LYS A 243 15.24 1.45 -21.54
N TRP A 244 14.24 2.28 -21.24
CA TRP A 244 12.84 1.88 -21.27
C TRP A 244 12.31 1.96 -22.70
N VAL A 245 11.55 0.94 -23.13
CA VAL A 245 10.92 0.88 -24.46
C VAL A 245 9.48 0.47 -24.36
N ASN A 246 8.64 1.01 -25.25
CA ASN A 246 7.24 0.61 -25.35
C ASN A 246 6.90 -0.01 -26.72
N SER A 247 5.67 -0.48 -26.86
CA SER A 247 5.18 -1.13 -28.09
C SER A 247 5.14 -0.21 -29.32
N LYS A 248 5.18 1.12 -29.12
CA LYS A 248 5.24 2.12 -30.20
C LYS A 248 6.69 2.38 -30.66
N GLY A 249 7.69 1.73 -30.07
CA GLY A 249 9.10 1.92 -30.37
C GLY A 249 9.71 3.18 -29.75
N GLN A 250 8.98 3.86 -28.86
CA GLN A 250 9.52 4.98 -28.09
C GLN A 250 10.56 4.48 -27.11
N LYS A 251 11.58 5.32 -26.84
CA LYS A 251 12.67 5.02 -25.91
C LYS A 251 12.82 6.13 -24.89
N LEU A 252 13.10 5.79 -23.64
CA LEU A 252 13.51 6.71 -22.58
C LEU A 252 14.81 6.21 -21.97
N ASP A 253 15.77 7.11 -21.74
CA ASP A 253 17.01 6.76 -21.05
C ASP A 253 16.74 6.60 -19.55
N SER A 254 15.81 7.40 -19.02
CA SER A 254 15.21 7.24 -17.69
C SER A 254 13.72 7.59 -17.75
N LEU A 255 12.89 7.00 -16.89
CA LEU A 255 11.49 7.44 -16.78
C LEU A 255 11.35 8.87 -16.23
N LYS A 256 12.43 9.47 -15.75
CA LYS A 256 12.55 10.92 -15.52
C LYS A 256 12.33 11.75 -16.77
N ASP A 257 12.68 11.23 -17.94
CA ASP A 257 12.48 11.90 -19.22
C ASP A 257 11.01 11.88 -19.65
N TYR A 258 10.18 11.07 -19.00
CA TYR A 258 8.73 11.12 -19.15
C TYR A 258 8.26 12.46 -18.58
N ASN A 259 7.56 13.27 -19.38
CA ASN A 259 6.93 14.51 -18.92
C ASN A 259 5.39 14.42 -18.90
N GLY A 260 4.82 13.29 -19.31
CA GLY A 260 3.38 13.08 -19.40
C GLY A 260 2.79 13.60 -20.70
N VAL A 261 1.72 14.39 -20.61
CA VAL A 261 1.10 14.97 -21.80
C VAL A 261 2.10 15.84 -22.57
N GLY A 262 2.09 15.75 -23.90
CA GLY A 262 2.85 16.64 -24.77
C GLY A 262 2.46 18.10 -24.53
N GLY A 263 3.26 19.05 -25.03
CA GLY A 263 2.95 20.49 -24.91
C GLY A 263 1.61 20.91 -25.54
N ASP A 264 0.98 20.03 -26.31
CA ASP A 264 -0.35 20.15 -26.92
C ASP A 264 -1.48 19.46 -26.12
N GLY A 265 -1.17 18.89 -24.95
CA GLY A 265 -2.10 18.14 -24.11
C GLY A 265 -2.39 16.72 -24.58
N SER A 266 -1.70 16.21 -25.61
CA SER A 266 -1.89 14.84 -26.08
C SER A 266 -1.18 13.83 -25.17
N ASP A 267 -1.80 12.68 -24.93
CA ASP A 267 -1.18 11.58 -24.18
C ASP A 267 -0.16 10.85 -25.07
N VAL A 268 1.11 11.24 -24.94
CA VAL A 268 2.20 10.73 -25.79
C VAL A 268 2.83 9.47 -25.23
N TRP A 269 2.71 9.22 -23.92
CA TRP A 269 3.60 8.29 -23.23
C TRP A 269 2.88 7.20 -22.40
N SER A 270 1.55 7.21 -22.28
CA SER A 270 0.84 6.08 -21.66
C SER A 270 1.11 4.76 -22.38
N GLY A 271 1.00 3.67 -21.60
CA GLY A 271 1.22 2.31 -22.07
C GLY A 271 2.24 1.54 -21.23
N THR A 272 2.60 0.36 -21.72
CA THR A 272 3.56 -0.53 -21.06
C THR A 272 4.97 -0.22 -21.53
N TRP A 273 5.82 0.13 -20.57
CA TRP A 273 7.25 0.34 -20.72
C TRP A 273 8.00 -0.85 -20.14
N ASN A 274 8.89 -1.42 -20.93
CA ASN A 274 9.75 -2.52 -20.52
C ASN A 274 11.21 -2.08 -20.55
N TRP A 275 12.00 -2.53 -19.61
CA TRP A 275 13.44 -2.35 -19.63
C TRP A 275 14.04 -3.19 -20.77
N GLU A 276 14.58 -2.52 -21.79
CA GLU A 276 14.99 -3.13 -23.06
C GLU A 276 16.14 -4.13 -22.82
N LYS A 277 15.88 -5.38 -23.18
CA LYS A 277 16.88 -6.44 -23.22
C LYS A 277 17.69 -6.33 -24.51
N ARG A 278 19.00 -6.63 -24.43
CA ARG A 278 19.89 -6.72 -25.59
C ARG A 278 19.58 -7.91 -26.47
#